data_AF-A0A2T3KEG2-F1
#
_entry.id   AF-A0A2T3KEG2-F1
#
_cell.length_a   1.000
_cell.length_b   1.000
_cell.length_c   1.000
_cell.angle_alpha   90.00
_cell.angle_beta   90.00
_cell.angle_gamma   90.00
#
_symmetry.space_group_name_H-M   'P 1'
#
loop_
_entity.id
_entity.type
_entity.pdbx_description
1 polymer ?
#
loop_
_entity_poly.entity_id
_entity_poly.type
_entity_poly.pdbx_seq_one_letter_code
_entity_poly.pdbx_strand_id
1 'polypeptide(L)' 'MNCNLYNILLRVYGSEAVIAKAFHVERAAHWRQNVPERIALLCHLSPLIPYTYNPSDFNRDVTALGLKIKK' A
#
# COMPACT_ATOMS: atom_id res chain seq x y z
N MET A 1 -15.66 -0.33 -7.14
CA MET A 1 -14.72 0.32 -6.20
C MET A 1 -13.32 0.04 -6.68
N ASN A 2 -12.63 1.05 -7.19
CA ASN A 2 -11.26 0.93 -7.71
C ASN A 2 -10.30 1.30 -6.58
N CYS A 3 -9.57 0.32 -6.02
CA CYS A 3 -8.48 0.60 -5.09
C CYS A 3 -7.42 1.43 -5.82
N ASN A 4 -7.26 2.71 -5.43
CA ASN A 4 -6.38 3.67 -6.10
C ASN A 4 -4.93 3.14 -6.17
N LEU A 5 -4.47 2.47 -5.10
CA LEU A 5 -3.15 1.84 -5.04
C LEU A 5 -2.96 0.68 -6.04
N TYR A 6 -3.95 -0.21 -6.19
CA TYR A 6 -3.84 -1.32 -7.14
C TYR A 6 -3.76 -0.81 -8.58
N ASN A 7 -4.50 0.24 -8.94
CA ASN A 7 -4.40 0.84 -10.27
C ASN A 7 -3.04 1.52 -10.51
N ILE A 8 -2.46 2.16 -9.49
CA ILE A 8 -1.10 2.72 -9.57
C ILE A 8 -0.09 1.59 -9.81
N LEU A 9 -0.18 0.50 -9.03
CA LEU A 9 0.68 -0.66 -9.20
C LEU A 9 0.54 -1.28 -10.58
N LEU A 10 -0.69 -1.41 -11.09
CA LEU A 10 -0.94 -1.93 -12.44
C LEU A 10 -0.34 -1.03 -13.51
N ARG A 11 -0.37 0.29 -13.31
CA ARG A 11 0.23 1.26 -14.24
C ARG A 11 1.76 1.23 -14.20
N VAL A 12 2.37 1.01 -13.04
CA VAL A 12 3.83 0.97 -12.87
C VAL A 12 4.43 -0.36 -13.35
N TYR A 13 3.80 -1.49 -12.99
CA TYR A 13 4.33 -2.82 -13.29
C TYR A 13 3.69 -3.49 -14.52
N GLY A 14 2.61 -2.92 -15.06
CA GLY A 14 1.92 -3.37 -16.27
C GLY A 14 0.96 -4.54 -16.07
N SER A 15 1.33 -5.53 -15.25
CA SER A 15 0.56 -6.78 -15.09
C SER A 15 0.56 -7.32 -13.67
N GLU A 16 -0.53 -7.99 -13.28
CA GLU A 16 -0.66 -8.64 -11.97
C GLU A 16 0.44 -9.66 -11.69
N ALA A 17 0.87 -10.40 -12.71
CA ALA A 17 1.95 -11.38 -12.58
C ALA A 17 3.31 -10.71 -12.27
N VAL A 18 3.55 -9.52 -12.81
CA VAL A 18 4.79 -8.76 -12.56
C VAL A 18 4.76 -8.18 -11.15
N ILE A 19 3.61 -7.67 -10.71
CA ILE A 19 3.40 -7.22 -9.33
C ILE A 19 3.64 -8.39 -8.38
N ALA A 20 3.03 -9.54 -8.62
CA ALA A 20 3.18 -10.73 -7.79
C ALA A 20 4.66 -11.14 -7.66
N LYS A 21 5.39 -11.12 -8.77
CA LYS A 21 6.83 -11.39 -8.80
C LYS A 21 7.66 -10.34 -8.05
N ALA A 22 7.35 -9.04 -8.23
CA ALA A 22 8.06 -7.95 -7.57
C ALA A 22 7.90 -7.96 -6.05
N PHE A 23 6.71 -8.33 -5.57
CA PHE A 23 6.41 -8.40 -4.13
C PHE A 23 6.59 -9.80 -3.53
N HIS A 24 7.07 -10.78 -4.31
CA HIS A 24 7.21 -12.18 -3.89
C HIS A 24 5.93 -12.77 -3.28
N VAL A 25 4.78 -12.54 -3.92
CA VAL A 25 3.48 -13.08 -3.52
C VAL A 25 2.93 -14.01 -4.60
N GLU A 26 2.12 -15.00 -4.22
CA GLU A 26 1.55 -15.96 -5.16
C GLU A 26 0.55 -15.32 -6.13
N ARG A 27 -0.34 -14.44 -5.62
CA ARG A 27 -1.36 -13.77 -6.44
C ARG A 27 -1.64 -12.35 -5.94
N ALA A 28 -1.58 -11.39 -6.85
CA ALA A 28 -1.96 -9.99 -6.59
C ALA A 28 -3.43 -9.69 -6.98
N ALA A 29 -4.18 -10.66 -7.51
CA ALA A 29 -5.55 -10.44 -8.02
C ALA A 29 -6.53 -9.95 -6.92
N HIS A 30 -6.36 -10.42 -5.68
CA HIS A 30 -7.19 -10.00 -4.55
C HIS A 30 -6.97 -8.54 -4.12
N TRP A 31 -5.87 -7.93 -4.55
CA TRP A 31 -5.53 -6.55 -4.21
C TRP A 31 -6.46 -5.52 -4.88
N ARG A 32 -7.26 -5.94 -5.86
CA ARG A 32 -8.35 -5.14 -6.43
C ARG A 32 -9.38 -4.70 -5.41
N GLN A 33 -9.59 -5.49 -4.35
CA GLN A 33 -10.55 -5.19 -3.29
C GLN A 33 -9.87 -4.59 -2.06
N ASN A 34 -8.72 -5.13 -1.67
CA ASN A 34 -7.94 -4.61 -0.56
C ASN A 34 -6.47 -4.97 -0.73
N VAL A 35 -5.61 -3.95 -0.86
CA VAL A 35 -4.16 -4.15 -0.91
C VAL A 35 -3.68 -4.31 0.53
N PRO A 36 -2.85 -5.32 0.89
CA PRO A 36 -2.36 -5.45 2.24
C PRO A 36 -1.56 -4.22 2.70
N GLU A 37 -1.71 -3.83 3.97
CA GLU A 37 -1.02 -2.67 4.54
C GLU A 37 0.50 -2.71 4.35
N ARG A 38 1.13 -3.87 4.54
CA ARG A 38 2.57 -4.06 4.31
C ARG A 38 2.98 -3.62 2.90
N ILE A 39 2.16 -3.93 1.90
CA ILE A 39 2.43 -3.56 0.50
C ILE A 39 2.24 -2.07 0.31
N ALA A 40 1.18 -1.49 0.89
CA ALA A 40 0.95 -0.04 0.85
C ALA A 40 2.11 0.74 1.46
N LEU A 41 2.68 0.28 2.58
CA LEU A 41 3.88 0.86 3.20
C LEU A 41 5.11 0.72 2.31
N LEU A 42 5.35 -0.45 1.71
CA LEU A 42 6.45 -0.64 0.76
C LEU A 42 6.33 0.29 -0.46
N CYS A 43 5.09 0.49 -0.95
CA CYS A 43 4.81 1.41 -2.04
C CYS A 43 5.10 2.86 -1.65
N HIS A 44 4.80 3.24 -0.41
CA HIS A 44 5.10 4.58 0.11
C HIS A 44 6.60 4.85 0.27
N LEU A 45 7.38 3.82 0.62
CA LEU A 45 8.84 3.92 0.74
C LEU A 45 9.56 3.94 -0.62
N SER A 46 8.93 3.43 -1.67
CA SER A 46 9.52 3.35 -2.99
C SER A 46 9.31 4.65 -3.78
N PRO A 47 10.37 5.39 -4.16
CA PRO A 47 10.24 6.62 -4.94
C PRO A 47 9.71 6.39 -6.36
N LEU A 48 9.69 5.14 -6.82
CA LEU A 48 9.20 4.75 -8.13
C LEU A 48 7.67 4.65 -8.19
N ILE A 49 6.99 4.57 -7.04
CA ILE A 49 5.55 4.39 -6.97
C ILE A 49 4.96 5.68 -6.39
N PRO A 50 4.15 6.44 -7.18
CA PRO A 50 3.54 7.68 -6.71
C PRO A 50 2.36 7.37 -5.79
N TYR A 51 2.64 6.76 -4.63
CA TYR A 51 1.65 6.40 -3.63
C TYR A 51 2.05 6.95 -2.26
N THR A 52 1.12 7.65 -1.62
CA THR A 52 1.26 8.07 -0.23
C THR A 52 0.42 7.17 0.63
N TYR A 53 1.04 6.49 1.59
CA TYR A 53 0.32 5.66 2.54
C TYR A 53 -0.56 6.54 3.43
N ASN A 54 -1.81 6.16 3.56
CA ASN A 54 -2.77 6.81 4.44
C ASN A 54 -3.25 5.79 5.50
N PRO A 55 -2.94 5.99 6.79
CA PRO A 55 -3.33 5.05 7.85
C PRO A 55 -4.85 4.90 7.99
N SER A 56 -5.63 5.93 7.65
CA SER A 56 -7.09 5.88 7.69
C SER A 56 -7.68 4.87 6.71
N ASP A 57 -7.00 4.58 5.59
CA ASP A 57 -7.44 3.57 4.62
C ASP A 57 -7.33 2.13 5.16
N PHE A 58 -6.58 1.95 6.25
CA PHE A 58 -6.29 0.66 6.87
C PHE A 58 -6.93 0.48 8.24
N ASN A 59 -7.89 1.35 8.60
CA ASN A 59 -8.45 1.42 9.95
C ASN A 59 -7.37 1.51 11.05
N ARG A 60 -6.19 2.07 10.72
CA ARG A 60 -5.26 2.48 11.75
C ARG A 60 -5.77 3.79 12.33
N ASP A 61 -6.28 3.68 13.55
CA ASP A 61 -6.60 4.84 14.36
C ASP A 61 -5.33 5.67 14.53
N VAL A 62 -5.28 6.83 13.86
CA VAL A 62 -4.22 7.84 14.02
C VAL A 62 -4.40 8.63 15.31
N THR A 63 -5.34 8.24 16.18
CA THR A 63 -5.54 8.81 17.51
C THR A 63 -4.30 8.57 18.36
N ALA A 64 -3.42 9.56 18.29
CA ALA A 64 -2.39 9.87 19.23
C ALA A 64 -1.43 8.71 19.53
N LEU A 65 -0.29 8.72 18.84
CA LEU A 65 0.96 8.59 19.59
C LEU A 65 0.92 9.71 20.65
N GLY A 66 0.41 9.38 21.84
CA GLY A 66 0.48 10.20 23.04
C GLY A 66 1.94 10.30 23.46
N LEU A 67 2.76 10.92 22.61
CA LEU A 67 4.11 11.35 22.92
C LEU A 67 3.95 12.49 23.93
N LYS A 68 3.73 12.12 25.20
CA LYS A 68 4.08 12.98 26.32
C LYS A 68 5.60 13.12 26.28
N ILE A 69 6.07 14.09 25.51
CA ILE A 69 7.43 14.59 25.63
C ILE A 69 7.51 15.15 27.05
N LYS A 70 8.05 14.35 27.99
CA LYS A 70 8.38 14.84 29.32
C LYS A 70 9.51 15.84 29.15
N LYS A 71 9.21 17.09 29.53
CA LYS A 71 10.12 18.23 29.55
C LYS A 71 11.12 18.10 30.70
#